data_AF-A0A916MD39-F1
#
_entry.id   AF-A0A916MD39-F1
#
_cell.length_a   1.000
_cell.length_b   1.000
_cell.length_c   1.000
_cell.angle_alpha   90.00
_cell.angle_beta   90.00
_cell.angle_gamma   90.00
#
_symmetry.space_group_name_H-M   'P 1'
#
loop_
_entity.id
_entity.type
_entity.pdbx_description
1 polymer ?
#
loop_
_entity_poly.entity_id
_entity_poly.type
_entity_poly.pdbx_seq_one_letter_code
_entity_poly.pdbx_strand_id
1 'polypeptide(L)'
;MAGPVGDEPRRVSGVTGRVSRGPFGGASKSRHVALWIDTGSERWVLRRRHGPAMGDRTLARYVGHDVRCSGTLLAHTLLADEIEIIG
;
A
#
# COMPACT_ATOMS: atom_id res chain seq x y z
N MET A 1 -12.22 8.04 23.73
CA MET A 1 -11.65 6.69 23.62
C MET A 1 -11.84 6.22 22.18
N ALA A 2 -10.80 6.28 21.36
CA ALA A 2 -10.81 5.58 20.08
C ALA A 2 -10.57 4.10 20.40
N GLY A 3 -11.53 3.22 20.09
CA GLY A 3 -11.31 1.77 20.19
C GLY A 3 -10.09 1.37 19.33
N PRO A 4 -9.51 0.18 19.54
CA PRO A 4 -8.42 -0.28 18.68
C PRO A 4 -8.93 -0.23 17.24
N VAL A 5 -8.36 0.68 16.44
CA VAL A 5 -8.52 0.69 14.98
C VAL A 5 -8.11 -0.71 14.57
N GLY A 6 -9.11 -1.51 14.14
CA GLY A 6 -8.97 -2.96 14.05
C GLY A 6 -7.68 -3.34 13.32
N ASP A 7 -6.71 -3.84 14.09
CA ASP A 7 -5.49 -4.46 13.57
C ASP A 7 -5.79 -5.83 12.93
N GLU A 8 -7.07 -6.18 12.81
CA GLU A 8 -7.52 -7.41 12.20
C GLU A 8 -7.25 -7.38 10.69
N PRO A 9 -6.59 -8.42 10.15
CA PRO A 9 -6.36 -8.55 8.72
C PRO A 9 -7.67 -8.56 7.92
N ARG A 10 -7.90 -7.53 7.12
CA ARG A 10 -9.07 -7.44 6.23
C ARG A 10 -8.70 -7.86 4.82
N ARG A 11 -9.30 -8.94 4.31
CA ARG A 11 -9.19 -9.30 2.89
C ARG A 11 -9.90 -8.27 2.03
N VAL A 12 -9.21 -7.79 1.00
CA VAL A 12 -9.74 -6.85 0.01
C VAL A 12 -9.49 -7.39 -1.39
N SER A 13 -10.45 -7.20 -2.29
CA SER A 13 -10.37 -7.67 -3.67
C SER A 13 -10.81 -6.55 -4.61
N GLY A 14 -10.02 -6.30 -5.65
CA GLY A 14 -10.35 -5.30 -6.67
C GLY A 14 -10.31 -3.84 -6.19
N VAL A 15 -9.47 -3.54 -5.19
CA VAL A 15 -9.21 -2.17 -4.77
C VAL A 15 -8.54 -1.42 -5.91
N THR A 16 -9.11 -0.30 -6.34
CA THR A 16 -8.50 0.57 -7.35
C THR A 16 -7.93 1.83 -6.71
N GLY A 17 -6.83 2.31 -7.23
CA GLY A 17 -6.25 3.56 -6.78
C GLY A 17 -4.94 3.92 -7.46
N ARG A 18 -4.53 5.17 -7.28
CA ARG A 18 -3.31 5.69 -7.88
C ARG A 18 -2.10 5.40 -7.01
N VAL A 19 -1.03 4.87 -7.60
CA VAL A 19 0.19 4.60 -6.85
C VAL A 19 1.10 5.82 -6.81
N SER A 20 1.54 6.21 -5.61
CA SER A 20 2.44 7.34 -5.39
C SER A 20 3.60 6.98 -4.45
N ARG A 21 4.73 7.67 -4.59
CA ARG A 21 5.83 7.62 -3.61
C ARG A 21 5.56 8.64 -2.51
N GLY A 22 5.77 8.25 -1.26
CA GLY A 22 5.56 9.15 -0.13
C GLY A 22 6.42 8.76 1.08
N PRO A 23 6.71 9.71 1.97
CA PRO A 23 7.45 9.42 3.20
C PRO A 23 6.63 8.49 4.10
N PHE A 24 7.28 7.51 4.69
CA PHE A 24 6.71 6.60 5.68
C PHE A 24 7.64 6.49 6.89
N GLY A 25 7.05 6.48 8.09
CA GLY A 25 7.76 6.61 9.36
C GLY A 25 8.05 8.07 9.72
N GLY A 26 7.46 8.55 10.82
CA GLY A 26 7.67 9.92 11.32
C GLY A 26 9.09 10.13 11.87
N ALA A 27 9.64 11.32 11.60
CA ALA A 27 10.75 12.07 12.24
C ALA A 27 11.96 11.37 12.92
N SER A 28 12.15 10.07 12.78
CA SER A 28 13.32 9.34 13.31
C SER A 28 14.06 8.66 12.16
N LYS A 29 15.30 8.25 12.41
CA LYS A 29 16.35 7.79 11.47
C LYS A 29 15.95 6.68 10.49
N SER A 30 14.71 6.22 10.56
CA SER A 30 14.06 5.25 9.68
C SER A 30 13.10 5.89 8.68
N ARG A 31 13.15 7.21 8.42
CA ARG A 31 12.34 7.84 7.35
C ARG A 31 12.71 7.19 6.03
N HIS A 32 11.81 6.38 5.49
CA HIS A 32 11.98 5.74 4.19
C HIS A 32 10.85 6.14 3.25
N VAL A 33 11.12 6.07 1.96
CA VAL A 33 10.10 6.25 0.94
C VAL A 33 9.35 4.93 0.82
N ALA A 34 8.05 4.97 1.09
CA ALA A 34 7.14 3.89 0.79
C ALA A 34 6.30 4.21 -0.44
N LEU A 35 5.67 3.16 -0.95
CA LEU A 35 4.70 3.27 -2.01
C LEU A 35 3.31 3.26 -1.38
N TRP A 36 2.45 4.13 -1.89
CA TRP A 36 1.12 4.34 -1.38
C TRP A 36 0.13 4.13 -2.51
N ILE A 37 -1.01 3.52 -2.21
CA ILE A 37 -2.18 3.51 -3.07
C ILE A 37 -3.19 4.51 -2.51
N ASP A 38 -3.65 5.41 -3.38
CA ASP A 38 -4.70 6.38 -3.08
C ASP A 38 -5.98 5.96 -3.82
N THR A 39 -6.98 5.53 -3.07
CA THR A 39 -8.27 5.07 -3.61
C THR A 39 -9.27 6.21 -3.81
N GLY A 40 -8.88 7.46 -3.52
CA GLY A 40 -9.74 8.64 -3.46
C GLY A 40 -10.46 8.82 -2.12
N SER A 41 -10.74 7.73 -1.40
CA SER A 41 -11.36 7.76 -0.07
C SER A 41 -10.33 7.51 1.04
N GLU A 42 -9.36 6.64 0.77
CA GLU A 42 -8.34 6.22 1.73
C GLU A 42 -6.98 6.11 1.06
N ARG A 43 -5.93 6.22 1.88
CA ARG A 43 -4.56 6.07 1.43
C ARG A 43 -3.84 5.01 2.27
N TRP A 44 -3.33 3.97 1.61
CA TRP A 44 -2.66 2.86 2.27
C TRP A 44 -1.26 2.65 1.74
N VAL A 45 -0.36 2.13 2.57
CA VAL A 45 0.98 1.71 2.15
C VAL A 45 0.84 0.44 1.33
N LEU A 46 1.26 0.49 0.07
CA LEU A 46 1.25 -0.64 -0.85
C LEU A 46 2.53 -1.46 -0.71
N ARG A 47 2.39 -2.74 -0.38
CA ARG A 47 3.49 -3.72 -0.34
C ARG A 47 3.05 -4.99 -1.05
N ARG A 48 3.97 -5.69 -1.72
CA ARG A 48 3.67 -7.02 -2.26
C ARG A 48 3.87 -8.05 -1.16
N ARG A 49 2.95 -9.02 -1.07
CA ARG A 49 3.06 -10.11 -0.08
C ARG A 49 4.32 -10.96 -0.28
N HIS A 50 4.71 -11.19 -1.53
CA HIS A 50 5.91 -11.95 -1.90
C HIS A 50 7.09 -11.05 -2.31
N GLY A 51 6.98 -9.73 -2.11
CA GLY A 51 8.03 -8.79 -2.45
C GLY A 51 9.01 -8.57 -1.29
N PRO A 52 10.20 -8.01 -1.56
CA PRO A 52 11.10 -7.58 -0.51
C PRO A 52 10.43 -6.50 0.34
N ALA A 53 10.63 -6.58 1.65
CA ALA A 53 10.06 -5.64 2.63
C ALA A 53 10.46 -4.18 2.35
N MET A 54 11.66 -3.94 1.81
CA MET A 54 12.15 -2.62 1.44
C MET A 54 12.73 -2.65 0.03
N GLY A 55 12.59 -1.54 -0.70
CA GLY A 55 13.27 -1.37 -2.00
C GLY A 55 12.73 -2.25 -3.12
N ASP A 56 11.45 -2.65 -3.06
CA ASP A 56 10.81 -3.43 -4.12
C ASP A 56 10.76 -2.64 -5.44
N ARG A 57 11.76 -2.88 -6.30
CA ARG A 57 11.84 -2.26 -7.63
C ARG A 57 10.69 -2.65 -8.54
N THR A 58 10.03 -3.79 -8.30
CA THR A 58 8.85 -4.17 -9.08
C THR A 58 7.69 -3.24 -8.77
N LEU A 59 7.54 -2.78 -7.52
CA LEU A 59 6.48 -1.84 -7.20
C LEU A 59 6.73 -0.44 -7.78
N ALA A 60 8.00 -0.08 -7.99
CA ALA A 60 8.39 1.19 -8.57
C ALA A 60 7.81 1.43 -9.98
N ARG A 61 7.47 0.36 -10.73
CA ARG A 61 6.86 0.44 -12.06
C ARG A 61 5.40 0.88 -12.05
N TYR A 62 4.73 0.75 -10.92
CA TYR A 62 3.33 1.14 -10.78
C TYR A 62 3.18 2.62 -10.41
N VAL A 63 4.25 3.27 -9.96
CA VAL A 63 4.20 4.67 -9.52
C VAL A 63 3.74 5.58 -10.65
N GLY A 64 2.69 6.35 -10.40
CA GLY A 64 2.07 7.25 -11.37
C GLY A 64 0.86 6.63 -12.08
N HIS A 65 0.74 5.30 -12.07
CA HIS A 65 -0.36 4.56 -12.69
C HIS A 65 -1.51 4.32 -11.72
N ASP A 66 -2.69 4.16 -12.29
CA ASP A 66 -3.85 3.60 -11.60
C ASP A 66 -3.76 2.08 -11.65
N VAL A 67 -3.86 1.46 -10.49
CA VAL A 67 -3.75 0.01 -10.34
C VAL A 67 -4.99 -0.58 -9.70
N ARG A 68 -5.24 -1.85 -10.01
CA ARG A 68 -6.16 -2.72 -9.30
C ARG A 68 -5.35 -3.70 -8.45
N CYS A 69 -5.66 -3.74 -7.16
CA CYS A 69 -4.98 -4.56 -6.17
C CYS A 69 -5.96 -5.51 -5.47
N SER A 70 -5.49 -6.73 -5.21
CA SER A 70 -6.17 -7.69 -4.35
C SER A 70 -5.20 -8.19 -3.30
N GLY A 71 -5.66 -8.39 -2.06
CA GLY A 71 -4.79 -8.85 -0.98
C GLY A 71 -5.38 -8.68 0.41
N THR A 72 -4.53 -8.32 1.36
CA THR A 72 -4.88 -8.16 2.77
C THR A 72 -4.48 -6.79 3.28
N LEU A 73 -5.44 -6.01 3.75
CA LEU A 73 -5.22 -4.75 4.45
C LEU A 73 -4.95 -5.03 5.94
N LEU A 74 -3.77 -4.61 6.40
CA LEU A 74 -3.32 -4.65 7.79
C LEU A 74 -3.22 -3.21 8.29
N ALA A 75 -4.19 -2.76 9.09
CA ALA A 75 -4.32 -1.37 9.52
C ALA A 75 -4.24 -0.38 8.33
N HIS A 76 -3.07 0.23 8.10
CA HIS A 76 -2.81 1.19 7.02
C HIS A 76 -1.92 0.62 5.89
N THR A 77 -1.59 -0.67 5.92
CA THR A 77 -0.73 -1.33 4.93
C THR A 77 -1.51 -2.37 4.13
N LEU A 78 -1.61 -2.18 2.82
CA LEU A 78 -2.14 -3.16 1.89
C LEU A 78 -1.02 -4.11 1.42
N LEU A 79 -1.06 -5.35 1.91
CA LEU A 79 -0.29 -6.47 1.36
C LEU A 79 -1.01 -7.01 0.12
N ALA A 80 -0.63 -6.53 -1.04
CA ALA A 80 -1.15 -6.99 -2.32
C ALA A 80 -0.57 -8.38 -2.67
N ASP A 81 -1.48 -9.33 -2.88
CA ASP A 81 -1.21 -10.61 -3.53
C ASP A 81 -1.06 -10.41 -5.05
N GLU A 82 -1.89 -9.52 -5.63
CA GLU A 82 -1.95 -9.22 -7.06
C GLU A 82 -2.06 -7.72 -7.31
N ILE A 83 -1.36 -7.22 -8.34
CA ILE A 83 -1.35 -5.80 -8.75
C ILE A 83 -1.33 -5.73 -10.28
N GLU A 84 -2.38 -5.13 -10.83
CA GLU A 84 -2.56 -4.91 -12.27
C GLU A 84 -2.65 -3.41 -12.57
N ILE A 85 -2.03 -2.95 -13.65
CA ILE A 85 -2.22 -1.58 -14.14
C ILE A 85 -3.50 -1.53 -14.96
N ILE A 86 -4.39 -0.61 -14.63
CA ILE A 86 -5.69 -0.44 -15.31
C ILE A 86 -5.78 0.88 -16.10
N GLY A 87 -4.67 1.64 -16.15
CA GLY A 87 -4.55 2.95 -16.81
C GLY A 87 -3.17 3.22 -17.43
#